data_AF-A0AAW1JHZ4-F1
#
_entry.id   AF-A0AAW1JHZ4-F1
#
_cell.length_a   1.000
_cell.length_b   1.000
_cell.length_c   1.000
_cell.angle_alpha   90.00
_cell.angle_beta   90.00
_cell.angle_gamma   90.00
#
_symmetry.space_group_name_H-M   'P 1'
#
loop_
_entity.id
_entity.type
_entity.pdbx_description
1 polymer ?
#
loop_
_entity_poly.entity_id
_entity_poly.type
_entity_poly.pdbx_seq_one_letter_code
_entity_poly.pdbx_strand_id
1 'polypeptide(L)'
;MTIDKFGRFVSHTKTNLTAKRKSAEFPLTAEGDINAGKKRIKYVSDPTADQDCATKKYNDTKLASLQTNSLKQVEALDTKLENLKTYFQNELSNLKTIVYNIQTEASFLVKAI
;
A
#
# COMPACT_ATOMS: atom_id res chain seq x y z
N MET A 1 -20.19 -3.38 -53.29
CA MET A 1 -18.74 -3.17 -53.44
C MET A 1 -18.51 -2.67 -54.85
N THR A 2 -17.76 -1.60 -55.03
CA THR A 2 -17.34 -1.14 -56.36
C THR A 2 -15.83 -1.35 -56.47
N ILE A 3 -15.39 -1.64 -57.68
CA ILE A 3 -13.98 -1.75 -58.01
C ILE A 3 -13.56 -0.38 -58.53
N ASP A 4 -12.48 0.19 -58.00
CA ASP A 4 -11.95 1.45 -58.54
C ASP A 4 -11.34 1.23 -59.93
N LYS A 5 -10.97 2.32 -60.60
CA LYS A 5 -10.34 2.28 -61.94
C LYS A 5 -9.00 1.52 -61.99
N PHE A 6 -8.53 1.00 -60.86
CA PHE A 6 -7.29 0.25 -60.69
C PHE A 6 -7.53 -1.19 -60.20
N GLY A 7 -8.77 -1.69 -60.24
CA GLY A 7 -9.05 -3.08 -59.88
C GLY A 7 -9.10 -3.34 -58.37
N ARG A 8 -9.03 -2.30 -57.53
CA ARG A 8 -9.05 -2.45 -56.07
C ARG A 8 -10.49 -2.41 -55.58
N PHE A 9 -10.85 -3.34 -54.71
CA PHE A 9 -12.16 -3.34 -54.06
C PHE A 9 -12.26 -2.14 -53.10
N VAL A 10 -13.20 -1.23 -53.35
CA VAL A 10 -13.53 -0.13 -52.44
C VAL A 10 -14.89 -0.42 -51.79
N SER A 11 -14.86 -0.66 -50.48
CA SER A 11 -16.07 -0.85 -49.69
C SER A 11 -16.71 0.51 -49.39
N HIS A 12 -17.86 0.79 -49.99
CA HIS A 12 -18.61 2.03 -49.81
C HIS A 12 -19.73 1.91 -48.75
N THR A 13 -19.93 0.73 -48.18
CA THR A 13 -20.65 0.57 -46.92
C THR A 13 -19.59 0.59 -45.82
N LYS A 14 -19.85 1.31 -44.71
CA LYS A 14 -19.07 1.17 -43.46
C LYS A 14 -19.24 -0.25 -42.94
N THR A 15 -18.58 -1.22 -43.58
CA THR A 15 -18.36 -2.53 -43.01
C THR A 15 -17.47 -2.27 -41.83
N ASN A 16 -17.91 -2.56 -40.61
CA ASN A 16 -16.97 -2.76 -39.52
C ASN A 16 -15.91 -3.70 -40.07
N LEU A 17 -14.66 -3.22 -40.21
CA LEU A 17 -13.54 -4.06 -40.62
C LEU A 17 -13.31 -5.06 -39.48
N THR A 18 -14.14 -6.09 -39.40
CA THR A 18 -13.80 -7.29 -38.65
C THR A 18 -12.90 -8.13 -39.54
N ALA A 19 -11.81 -7.51 -40.02
CA ALA A 19 -10.68 -8.29 -40.44
C ALA A 19 -10.20 -8.98 -39.16
N LYS A 20 -10.49 -10.27 -38.99
CA LYS A 20 -9.70 -11.13 -38.11
C LYS A 20 -8.27 -11.20 -38.67
N ARG A 21 -7.56 -10.07 -38.69
CA ARG A 21 -6.10 -10.08 -38.76
C ARG A 21 -5.70 -10.70 -37.44
N LYS A 22 -4.97 -11.82 -37.50
CA LYS A 22 -4.19 -12.35 -36.38
C LYS A 22 -3.67 -11.17 -35.57
N SER A 23 -4.17 -11.02 -34.34
CA SER A 23 -3.86 -9.96 -33.35
C SER A 23 -2.89 -8.90 -33.87
N ALA A 24 -3.36 -8.03 -34.77
CA ALA A 24 -2.55 -6.88 -35.13
C ALA A 24 -2.68 -5.95 -33.94
N GLU A 25 -1.64 -5.88 -33.12
CA GLU A 25 -1.50 -4.82 -32.14
C GLU A 25 -1.73 -3.50 -32.88
N PHE A 26 -2.65 -2.68 -32.37
CA PHE A 26 -2.86 -1.32 -32.86
C PHE A 26 -2.10 -0.41 -31.90
N PRO A 27 -0.79 -0.17 -32.13
CA PRO A 27 -0.03 0.73 -31.27
C PRO A 27 -0.65 2.12 -31.36
N LEU A 28 -1.09 2.65 -30.21
CA LEU A 28 -1.55 4.02 -30.10
C LEU A 28 -0.36 4.88 -29.68
N THR A 29 0.09 5.76 -30.56
CA THR A 29 1.08 6.81 -30.24
C THR A 29 0.37 8.15 -30.32
N ALA A 30 -0.21 8.59 -29.19
CA ALA A 30 -0.84 9.89 -29.11
C ALA A 30 0.23 10.92 -28.69
N GLU A 31 0.39 12.00 -29.45
CA GLU A 31 1.24 13.14 -29.08
C GLU A 31 0.58 14.08 -28.03
N GLY A 32 -0.65 13.75 -27.60
CA GLY A 32 -1.43 14.53 -26.63
C GLY A 32 -2.42 13.68 -25.83
N ASP A 33 -3.38 14.34 -25.19
CA ASP A 33 -4.30 13.70 -24.24
C ASP A 33 -5.24 12.67 -24.88
N ILE A 34 -5.45 11.55 -24.17
CA ILE A 34 -6.44 10.53 -24.52
C ILE A 34 -7.67 10.72 -23.63
N ASN A 35 -8.79 11.19 -24.22
CA ASN A 35 -10.06 11.31 -23.51
C ASN A 35 -10.93 10.05 -23.68
N ALA A 36 -11.16 9.31 -22.59
CA ALA A 36 -12.00 8.10 -22.58
C ALA A 36 -13.52 8.37 -22.44
N GLY A 37 -13.98 9.62 -22.47
CA GLY A 37 -15.41 9.96 -22.46
C GLY A 37 -16.17 9.45 -21.21
N LYS A 38 -15.51 9.53 -20.04
CA LYS A 38 -16.00 8.97 -18.76
C LYS A 38 -16.26 7.46 -18.80
N LYS A 39 -15.56 6.72 -19.67
CA LYS A 39 -15.62 5.25 -19.75
C LYS A 39 -14.41 4.63 -19.06
N ARG A 40 -14.56 3.36 -18.70
CA ARG A 40 -13.48 2.57 -18.09
C ARG A 40 -12.51 2.10 -19.16
N ILE A 41 -11.22 2.19 -18.87
CA ILE A 41 -10.16 1.50 -19.60
C ILE A 41 -9.97 0.13 -18.93
N LYS A 42 -10.09 -0.96 -19.69
CA LYS A 42 -10.02 -2.35 -19.19
C LYS A 42 -8.83 -3.06 -19.83
N TYR A 43 -8.38 -4.15 -19.21
CA TYR A 43 -7.27 -4.99 -19.69
C TYR A 43 -5.92 -4.25 -19.77
N VAL A 44 -5.69 -3.33 -18.83
CA VAL A 44 -4.39 -2.69 -18.63
C VAL A 44 -3.57 -3.63 -17.74
N SER A 45 -2.33 -3.92 -18.15
CA SER A 45 -1.38 -4.68 -17.34
C SER A 45 -0.84 -3.82 -16.19
N ASP A 46 -0.29 -4.47 -15.15
CA ASP A 46 0.33 -3.72 -14.06
C ASP A 46 1.54 -2.90 -14.58
N PRO A 47 1.72 -1.66 -14.11
CA PRO A 47 2.77 -0.76 -14.59
C PRO A 47 4.15 -1.29 -14.21
N THR A 48 5.11 -1.13 -15.13
CA THR A 48 6.53 -1.53 -14.97
C THR A 48 7.49 -0.34 -15.04
N ALA A 49 7.06 0.76 -15.65
CA ALA A 49 7.78 2.03 -15.73
C ALA A 49 6.94 3.20 -15.19
N ASP A 50 7.59 4.30 -14.83
CA ASP A 50 6.95 5.46 -14.20
C ASP A 50 5.91 6.16 -15.10
N GLN A 51 6.01 5.98 -16.42
CA GLN A 51 5.09 6.57 -17.40
C GLN A 51 3.96 5.62 -17.81
N ASP A 52 3.93 4.40 -17.27
CA ASP A 52 2.87 3.44 -17.55
C ASP A 52 1.56 3.87 -16.87
N CYS A 53 0.44 3.53 -17.49
CA CYS A 53 -0.86 3.67 -16.83
C CYS A 53 -0.98 2.67 -15.67
N ALA A 54 -1.17 3.16 -14.45
CA ALA A 54 -1.37 2.29 -13.30
C ALA A 54 -2.79 1.70 -13.25
N THR A 55 -2.89 0.39 -12.99
CA THR A 55 -4.17 -0.26 -12.69
C THR A 55 -4.67 0.19 -11.31
N LYS A 56 -6.00 0.21 -11.10
CA LYS A 56 -6.56 0.48 -9.76
C LYS A 56 -6.03 -0.51 -8.73
N LYS A 57 -5.95 -1.80 -9.10
CA LYS A 57 -5.47 -2.88 -8.23
C LYS A 57 -4.02 -2.64 -7.80
N TYR A 58 -3.15 -2.23 -8.72
CA TYR A 58 -1.75 -1.91 -8.42
C TYR A 58 -1.65 -0.81 -7.35
N ASN A 59 -2.33 0.32 -7.56
CA ASN A 59 -2.32 1.44 -6.61
C ASN A 59 -2.94 1.06 -5.26
N ASP A 60 -4.09 0.37 -5.25
CA ASP A 60 -4.74 -0.10 -4.01
C ASP A 60 -3.79 -1.00 -3.20
N THR A 61 -3.09 -1.92 -3.88
CA THR A 61 -2.14 -2.86 -3.24
C THR A 61 -0.95 -2.11 -2.64
N LYS A 62 -0.39 -1.13 -3.38
CA LYS A 62 0.72 -0.32 -2.89
C LYS A 62 0.31 0.51 -1.68
N LEU A 63 -0.87 1.11 -1.72
CA LEU A 63 -1.43 1.88 -0.60
C LEU A 63 -1.66 1.01 0.63
N ALA A 64 -2.27 -0.16 0.48
CA ALA A 64 -2.50 -1.10 1.58
C ALA A 64 -1.18 -1.58 2.23
N SER A 65 -0.13 -1.76 1.41
CA SER A 65 1.20 -2.12 1.91
C SER A 65 1.81 -1.02 2.77
N LEU A 66 1.68 0.24 2.35
CA LEU A 66 2.13 1.40 3.13
C LEU A 66 1.39 1.48 4.48
N GLN A 67 0.06 1.31 4.46
CA GLN A 67 -0.76 1.30 5.67
C GLN A 67 -0.32 0.19 6.63
N THR A 68 -0.13 -1.04 6.12
CA THR A 68 0.34 -2.19 6.92
C THR A 68 1.70 -1.92 7.56
N ASN A 69 2.64 -1.31 6.83
CA ASN A 69 3.96 -0.99 7.36
C ASN A 69 3.92 0.05 8.48
N SER A 70 3.02 1.03 8.39
CA SER A 70 2.81 2.01 9.46
C SER A 70 2.21 1.35 10.71
N LEU A 71 1.23 0.46 10.54
CA LEU A 71 0.61 -0.26 11.66
C LEU A 71 1.61 -1.15 12.41
N LYS A 72 2.45 -1.92 11.69
CA LYS A 72 3.50 -2.75 12.30
C LYS A 72 4.50 -1.94 13.13
N GLN A 73 4.78 -0.69 12.74
CA GLN A 73 5.65 0.20 13.52
C GLN A 73 5.00 0.63 14.83
N VAL A 74 3.67 0.87 14.84
CA VAL A 74 2.92 1.19 16.06
C VAL A 74 2.92 0.01 17.02
N GLU A 75 2.67 -1.22 16.54
CA GLU A 75 2.71 -2.43 17.36
C GLU A 75 4.09 -2.65 18.03
N ALA A 76 5.17 -2.37 17.31
CA ALA A 76 6.53 -2.43 17.85
C ALA A 76 6.78 -1.36 18.93
N LEU A 77 6.21 -0.15 18.78
CA LEU A 77 6.27 0.90 19.79
C LEU A 77 5.44 0.55 21.02
N ASP A 78 4.27 -0.05 20.85
CA ASP A 78 3.43 -0.53 21.96
C ASP A 78 4.16 -1.57 22.81
N THR A 79 4.85 -2.51 22.17
CA THR A 79 5.68 -3.49 22.87
C THR A 79 6.80 -2.82 23.67
N LYS A 80 7.49 -1.82 23.08
CA LYS A 80 8.54 -1.06 23.78
C LYS A 80 8.00 -0.28 24.97
N LEU A 81 6.82 0.32 24.82
CA LEU A 81 6.14 1.03 25.89
C LEU A 81 5.80 0.08 27.04
N GLU A 82 5.31 -1.12 26.74
CA GLU A 82 4.97 -2.10 27.76
C GLU A 82 6.20 -2.60 28.52
N ASN A 83 7.28 -2.93 27.81
CA ASN A 83 8.56 -3.30 28.43
C ASN A 83 9.07 -2.19 29.37
N LEU A 84 8.96 -0.93 28.94
CA LEU A 84 9.39 0.21 29.74
C LEU A 84 8.53 0.38 31.00
N LYS A 85 7.20 0.19 30.91
CA LYS A 85 6.33 0.18 32.09
C LYS A 85 6.73 -0.92 33.06
N THR A 86 6.96 -2.13 32.57
CA THR A 86 7.39 -3.26 33.42
C THR A 86 8.69 -2.93 34.15
N TYR A 87 9.67 -2.35 33.45
CA TYR A 87 10.93 -1.93 34.06
C TYR A 87 10.70 -0.96 35.23
N PHE A 88 9.93 0.11 35.02
CA PHE A 88 9.65 1.07 36.09
C PHE A 88 8.85 0.48 37.26
N GLN A 89 7.94 -0.46 37.00
CA GLN A 89 7.21 -1.14 38.07
C GLN A 89 8.13 -2.01 38.93
N ASN A 90 9.10 -2.70 38.31
CA ASN A 90 10.09 -3.49 39.04
C ASN A 90 10.96 -2.60 39.94
N GLU A 91 11.47 -1.49 39.41
CA GLU A 91 12.26 -0.52 40.18
C GLU A 91 11.46 0.05 41.36
N LEU A 92 10.20 0.41 41.13
CA LEU A 92 9.32 0.92 42.18
C LEU A 92 9.06 -0.14 43.26
N SER A 93 8.91 -1.40 42.88
CA SER A 93 8.72 -2.51 43.83
C SER A 93 9.97 -2.72 44.68
N ASN A 94 11.17 -2.68 44.07
CA ASN A 94 12.43 -2.81 44.80
C ASN A 94 12.61 -1.69 45.81
N LEU A 95 12.37 -0.45 45.40
CA LEU A 95 12.46 0.72 46.29
C LEU A 95 11.50 0.63 47.47
N LYS A 96 10.25 0.19 47.24
CA LYS A 96 9.27 -0.02 48.33
C LYS A 96 9.78 -1.02 49.36
N THR A 97 10.36 -2.12 48.92
CA THR A 97 10.95 -3.14 49.81
C THR A 97 12.11 -2.58 50.62
N ILE A 98 13.01 -1.83 49.98
CA ILE A 98 14.15 -1.20 50.66
C ILE A 98 13.67 -0.23 51.73
N VAL A 99 12.72 0.65 51.39
CA VAL A 99 12.16 1.64 52.33
C VAL A 99 11.49 0.95 53.51
N TYR A 100 10.73 -0.12 53.25
CA TYR A 100 10.10 -0.91 54.31
C TYR A 100 11.13 -1.48 55.29
N ASN A 101 12.20 -2.12 54.78
CA ASN A 101 13.25 -2.69 55.62
C ASN A 101 13.93 -1.63 56.50
N ILE A 102 14.30 -0.49 55.91
CA ILE A 102 14.91 0.64 56.64
C ILE A 102 13.99 1.12 57.77
N GLN A 103 12.68 1.27 57.50
CA GLN A 103 11.70 1.68 58.51
C GLN A 103 11.57 0.67 59.64
N THR A 104 11.59 -0.62 59.33
CA THR A 104 11.51 -1.68 60.33
C THR A 104 12.75 -1.72 61.23
N GLU A 105 13.95 -1.60 60.66
CA GLU A 105 15.22 -1.57 61.41
C GLU A 105 15.28 -0.35 62.32
N ALA A 106 14.93 0.85 61.81
CA ALA A 106 14.87 2.07 62.61
C ALA A 106 13.88 1.93 63.78
N SER A 107 12.72 1.32 63.55
CA SER A 107 11.71 1.10 64.59
C SER A 107 12.18 0.13 65.68
N PHE A 108 13.01 -0.86 65.33
CA PHE A 108 13.58 -1.78 66.30
C PHE A 108 14.61 -1.10 67.19
N LEU A 109 15.50 -0.30 66.62
CA LEU A 109 16.52 0.44 67.36
C LEU A 109 15.92 1.45 68.33
N VAL A 110 14.85 2.16 67.95
CA VAL A 110 14.16 3.13 68.83
C VAL A 110 13.50 2.45 70.05
N LYS A 111 13.06 1.19 69.91
CA LYS A 111 12.43 0.43 71.02
C LYS A 111 13.44 -0.22 71.98
N ALA A 112 14.71 -0.27 71.60
CA ALA A 112 15.78 -0.90 72.37
C ALA A 112 16.50 0.07 73.32
N ILE A 113 16.18 1.36 73.25
CA ILE A 113 16.69 2.45 74.11
C ILE A 113 15.59 2.83 75.09
#